data_AF-A0A923YTB9-F1
#
_entry.id   AF-A0A923YTB9-F1
#
_cell.length_a   1.000
_cell.length_b   1.000
_cell.length_c   1.000
_cell.angle_alpha   90.00
_cell.angle_beta   90.00
_cell.angle_gamma   90.00
#
_symmetry.space_group_name_H-M   'P 1'
#
loop_
_entity.id
_entity.type
_entity.pdbx_description
1 polymer ?
#
loop_
_entity_poly.entity_id
_entity_poly.type
_entity_poly.pdbx_seq_one_letter_code
_entity_poly.pdbx_strand_id
1 'polypeptide(L)'
;MAFSDPLITNRDTTINPSDDFFHFANGGWFKNNPIKSTEKSNGIFRTIQDTINNQIKSICEKSANANAAKGSNKQKIGDFYASGMDSTAINKISFNSLKEEFIAITAVSDRNSLLASIGHLHSIGANPAFSFYVSQDDKISSKHA
;
A
#
# COMPACT_ATOMS: atom_id res chain seq x y z
N MET A 1 -8.32 -32.45 10.11
CA MET A 1 -8.51 -32.40 8.65
C MET A 1 -7.15 -32.68 8.01
N ALA A 2 -7.08 -33.59 7.05
CA ALA A 2 -5.83 -33.85 6.33
C ALA A 2 -5.48 -32.62 5.48
N PHE A 3 -4.23 -32.17 5.54
CA PHE A 3 -3.71 -31.12 4.66
C PHE A 3 -3.77 -31.65 3.21
N SER A 4 -4.56 -30.99 2.36
CA SER A 4 -4.64 -31.34 0.95
C SER A 4 -3.43 -30.76 0.23
N ASP A 5 -2.66 -31.61 -0.46
CA ASP A 5 -1.46 -31.18 -1.15
C ASP A 5 -1.80 -30.20 -2.29
N PRO A 6 -1.37 -28.93 -2.22
CA PRO A 6 -1.66 -27.94 -3.24
C PRO A 6 -1.10 -28.31 -4.62
N LEU A 7 -0.06 -29.15 -4.71
CA LEU A 7 0.48 -29.63 -5.98
C LEU A 7 -0.46 -30.63 -6.67
N ILE A 8 -1.29 -31.32 -5.87
CA ILE A 8 -2.29 -32.26 -6.39
C ILE A 8 -3.57 -31.52 -6.76
N THR A 9 -3.99 -30.54 -5.97
CA THR A 9 -5.28 -29.86 -6.15
C THR A 9 -5.27 -28.75 -7.20
N ASN A 10 -4.11 -28.14 -7.47
CA ASN A 10 -4.02 -26.98 -8.36
C ASN A 10 -3.64 -27.31 -9.81
N ARG A 11 -3.17 -28.53 -10.07
CA ARG A 11 -2.80 -28.97 -11.42
C ARG A 11 -4.02 -29.21 -12.31
N ASP A 12 -3.87 -28.97 -13.61
CA ASP A 12 -4.80 -29.36 -14.64
C ASP A 12 -4.24 -30.54 -15.44
N THR A 13 -4.65 -31.76 -15.08
CA THR A 13 -4.16 -32.99 -15.73
C THR A 13 -4.70 -33.20 -17.14
N THR A 14 -5.55 -32.30 -17.65
CA THR A 14 -6.01 -32.34 -19.04
C THR A 14 -5.02 -31.70 -20.01
N ILE A 15 -4.03 -30.96 -19.49
CA ILE A 15 -2.96 -30.33 -20.25
C ILE A 15 -1.73 -31.24 -20.26
N ASN A 16 -1.14 -31.46 -21.44
CA ASN A 16 0.12 -32.17 -21.54
C ASN A 16 1.26 -31.27 -21.00
N PRO A 17 2.00 -31.69 -19.95
CA PRO A 17 3.05 -30.86 -19.34
C PRO A 17 4.21 -30.54 -20.29
N SER A 18 4.43 -31.34 -21.33
CA SER A 18 5.47 -31.05 -22.33
C SER A 18 5.09 -29.91 -23.27
N ASP A 19 3.79 -29.64 -23.44
CA ASP A 19 3.29 -28.59 -24.33
C ASP A 19 3.09 -27.27 -23.59
N ASP A 20 2.54 -27.32 -22.36
CA ASP A 20 2.37 -26.15 -21.49
C ASP A 20 2.43 -26.55 -20.01
N PHE A 21 3.64 -26.52 -19.46
CA PHE A 21 3.85 -26.84 -18.05
C PHE A 21 3.17 -25.85 -17.10
N PHE A 22 3.00 -24.59 -17.51
CA PHE A 22 2.41 -23.57 -16.66
C PHE A 22 0.92 -23.85 -16.43
N HIS A 23 0.15 -24.12 -17.48
CA HIS A 23 -1.26 -24.48 -17.35
C HIS A 23 -1.46 -25.88 -16.77
N PHE A 24 -0.57 -26.83 -17.06
CA PHE A 24 -0.59 -28.12 -16.36
C PHE A 24 -0.42 -27.93 -14.84
N ALA A 25 0.56 -27.15 -14.39
CA ALA A 25 0.84 -27.02 -12.96
C ALA A 25 -0.16 -26.12 -12.21
N ASN A 26 -0.71 -25.09 -12.87
CA ASN A 26 -1.48 -24.03 -12.20
C ASN A 26 -2.93 -23.87 -12.70
N GLY A 27 -3.31 -24.53 -13.80
CA GLY A 27 -4.57 -24.31 -14.48
C GLY A 27 -5.81 -24.61 -13.61
N GLY A 28 -5.71 -25.62 -12.74
CA GLY A 28 -6.76 -25.93 -11.77
C GLY A 28 -6.97 -24.79 -10.77
N TRP A 29 -5.88 -24.17 -10.29
CA TRP A 29 -5.98 -23.01 -9.40
C TRP A 29 -6.63 -21.81 -10.09
N PHE A 30 -6.21 -21.47 -11.32
CA PHE A 30 -6.77 -20.33 -12.05
C PHE A 30 -8.26 -20.48 -12.37
N LYS A 31 -8.72 -21.70 -12.69
CA LYS A 31 -10.14 -22.01 -12.87
C LYS A 31 -10.96 -21.73 -11.60
N ASN A 32 -10.40 -22.06 -10.44
CA ASN A 32 -11.07 -21.90 -9.14
C ASN A 32 -10.90 -20.50 -8.53
N ASN A 33 -9.96 -19.70 -9.04
CA ASN A 33 -9.60 -18.39 -8.49
C ASN A 33 -9.60 -17.32 -9.59
N PRO A 34 -10.78 -17.02 -10.18
CA PRO A 34 -10.87 -15.98 -11.18
C PRO A 34 -10.45 -14.62 -10.61
N ILE A 35 -9.97 -13.74 -11.48
CA ILE A 35 -9.67 -12.36 -11.10
C ILE A 35 -10.99 -11.69 -10.73
N LYS A 36 -11.12 -11.24 -9.47
CA LYS A 36 -12.29 -10.51 -8.99
C LYS A 36 -12.40 -9.19 -9.74
N SER A 37 -13.61 -8.66 -9.93
CA SER A 37 -13.83 -7.37 -10.61
C SER A 37 -13.16 -6.17 -9.91
N THR A 38 -12.86 -6.29 -8.61
CA THR A 38 -12.12 -5.29 -7.83
C THR A 38 -10.61 -5.36 -8.03
N GLU A 39 -10.11 -6.37 -8.75
CA GLU A 39 -8.69 -6.68 -8.88
C GLU A 39 -8.23 -6.67 -10.34
N LYS A 40 -6.97 -6.32 -10.57
CA LYS A 40 -6.36 -6.33 -11.92
C LYS A 40 -5.67 -7.66 -12.27
N SER A 41 -5.31 -8.44 -11.25
CA SER A 41 -4.53 -9.68 -11.40
C SER A 41 -4.83 -10.62 -10.23
N ASN A 42 -4.59 -11.92 -10.42
CA ASN A 42 -4.65 -12.90 -9.35
C ASN A 42 -3.49 -13.91 -9.44
N GLY A 43 -3.07 -14.44 -8.30
CA GLY A 43 -1.97 -15.41 -8.21
C GLY A 43 -1.54 -15.65 -6.76
N ILE A 44 -0.57 -16.54 -6.56
CA ILE A 44 -0.13 -16.95 -5.22
C ILE A 44 0.38 -15.77 -4.37
N PHE A 45 1.12 -14.84 -4.95
CA PHE A 45 1.59 -13.65 -4.24
C PHE A 45 0.44 -12.76 -3.77
N ARG A 46 -0.67 -12.73 -4.52
CA ARG A 46 -1.87 -12.00 -4.08
C ARG A 46 -2.52 -12.70 -2.89
N THR A 47 -2.63 -14.02 -2.91
CA THR A 47 -3.13 -14.79 -1.76
C THR A 47 -2.28 -14.55 -0.51
N ILE A 48 -0.95 -14.52 -0.65
CA ILE A 48 -0.03 -14.19 0.45
C ILE A 48 -0.28 -12.76 0.95
N GLN A 49 -0.37 -11.78 0.04
CA GLN A 49 -0.62 -10.39 0.40
C GLN A 49 -1.96 -10.20 1.11
N ASP A 50 -3.04 -10.83 0.63
CA ASP A 50 -4.35 -10.78 1.27
C ASP A 50 -4.33 -11.40 2.68
N THR A 51 -3.59 -12.50 2.85
CA THR A 51 -3.39 -13.14 4.17
C THR A 51 -2.66 -12.20 5.13
N ILE A 52 -1.56 -11.60 4.68
CA ILE A 52 -0.78 -10.64 5.47
C ILE A 52 -1.62 -9.40 5.80
N ASN A 53 -2.34 -8.85 4.83
CA ASN A 53 -3.21 -7.68 5.01
C ASN A 53 -4.31 -7.96 6.04
N ASN A 54 -4.92 -9.15 6.03
CA ASN A 54 -5.91 -9.54 7.03
C ASN A 54 -5.32 -9.63 8.44
N GLN A 55 -4.09 -10.13 8.57
CA GLN A 55 -3.39 -10.18 9.86
C GLN A 55 -3.03 -8.77 10.36
N ILE A 56 -2.49 -7.92 9.49
CA ILE A 56 -2.19 -6.51 9.81
C ILE A 56 -3.47 -5.78 10.21
N LYS A 57 -4.56 -5.95 9.45
CA LYS A 57 -5.88 -5.38 9.77
C LYS A 57 -6.32 -5.78 11.16
N SER A 58 -6.20 -7.06 11.53
CA SER A 58 -6.55 -7.53 12.88
C SER A 58 -5.70 -6.84 13.96
N ILE A 59 -4.41 -6.60 13.72
CA ILE A 59 -3.53 -5.89 14.65
C ILE A 59 -3.98 -4.43 14.79
N CYS A 60 -4.28 -3.76 13.68
CA CYS A 60 -4.78 -2.39 13.66
C CYS A 60 -6.09 -2.24 14.42
N GLU A 61 -7.08 -3.11 14.14
CA GLU A 61 -8.39 -3.10 14.82
C GLU A 61 -8.25 -3.37 16.32
N LYS A 62 -7.42 -4.35 16.72
CA LYS A 62 -7.13 -4.61 18.14
C LYS A 62 -6.43 -3.44 18.82
N SER A 63 -5.62 -2.70 18.08
CA SER A 63 -4.91 -1.52 18.60
C SER A 63 -5.85 -0.33 18.75
N ALA A 64 -6.72 -0.09 17.77
CA ALA A 64 -7.73 0.97 17.79
C ALA A 64 -8.75 0.78 18.94
N ASN A 65 -9.10 -0.47 19.25
CA ASN A 65 -10.02 -0.80 20.33
C ASN A 65 -9.35 -0.91 21.71
N ALA A 66 -8.02 -0.76 21.81
CA ALA A 66 -7.31 -0.89 23.07
C ALA A 66 -7.22 0.46 23.80
N ASN A 67 -7.37 0.43 25.12
CA ASN A 67 -7.00 1.57 25.97
C ASN A 67 -5.47 1.62 26.18
N ALA A 68 -4.74 1.92 25.11
CA ALA A 68 -3.29 1.96 25.10
C ALA A 68 -2.77 3.27 25.72
N ALA A 69 -1.59 3.20 26.35
CA ALA A 69 -0.95 4.39 26.91
C ALA A 69 -0.71 5.46 25.84
N LYS A 70 -1.02 6.71 26.16
CA LYS A 70 -0.84 7.86 25.25
C LYS A 70 0.60 7.94 24.76
N GLY A 71 0.78 8.06 23.44
CA GLY A 71 2.09 8.15 22.80
C GLY A 71 2.77 6.80 22.53
N SER A 72 2.21 5.68 23.01
CA SER A 72 2.73 4.35 22.71
C SER A 72 2.52 3.97 21.25
N ASN A 73 3.35 3.06 20.72
CA ASN A 73 3.19 2.56 19.36
C ASN A 73 1.81 1.92 19.14
N LYS A 74 1.26 1.25 20.16
CA LYS A 74 -0.06 0.65 20.07
C LYS A 74 -1.16 1.70 19.89
N GLN A 75 -1.11 2.80 20.65
CA GLN A 75 -2.05 3.92 20.47
C GLN A 75 -1.87 4.55 19.08
N LYS A 76 -0.63 4.84 18.65
CA LYS A 76 -0.38 5.43 17.32
C LYS A 76 -0.89 4.57 16.16
N ILE A 77 -0.69 3.25 16.22
CA ILE A 77 -1.20 2.30 15.21
C ILE A 77 -2.73 2.33 15.19
N GLY A 78 -3.37 2.31 16.36
CA GLY A 78 -4.82 2.35 16.48
C GLY A 78 -5.43 3.62 15.92
N ASP A 79 -4.90 4.78 16.34
CA ASP A 79 -5.39 6.09 15.94
C ASP A 79 -5.19 6.35 14.44
N PHE A 80 -4.03 5.96 13.89
CA PHE A 80 -3.75 6.09 12.46
C PHE A 80 -4.67 5.20 11.61
N TYR A 81 -4.96 3.98 12.06
CA TYR A 81 -5.93 3.13 11.37
C TYR A 81 -7.35 3.72 11.46
N ALA A 82 -7.77 4.16 12.65
CA ALA A 82 -9.09 4.72 12.86
C ALA A 82 -9.32 5.99 12.02
N SER A 83 -8.31 6.86 11.89
CA SER A 83 -8.41 8.09 11.09
C SER A 83 -8.64 7.81 9.61
N GLY A 84 -8.08 6.72 9.06
CA GLY A 84 -8.30 6.31 7.67
C GLY A 84 -9.64 5.59 7.45
N MET A 85 -10.20 4.96 8.48
CA MET A 85 -11.45 4.20 8.37
C MET A 85 -12.72 5.05 8.59
N ASP A 86 -12.61 6.22 9.21
CA ASP A 86 -13.75 7.12 9.44
C ASP A 86 -14.10 7.95 8.18
N SER A 87 -14.69 7.27 7.20
CA SER A 87 -15.16 7.91 5.96
C SER A 87 -16.19 9.02 6.20
N THR A 88 -16.96 8.97 7.29
CA THR A 88 -17.94 10.01 7.62
C THR A 88 -17.23 11.31 8.00
N ALA A 89 -16.24 11.23 8.87
CA ALA A 89 -15.42 12.39 9.23
C ALA A 89 -14.63 12.92 8.04
N ILE A 90 -14.00 12.04 7.25
CA ILE A 90 -13.24 12.42 6.04
C ILE A 90 -14.15 13.17 5.06
N ASN A 91 -15.34 12.65 4.75
CA ASN A 91 -16.28 13.27 3.82
C ASN A 91 -16.79 14.62 4.34
N LYS A 92 -17.00 14.75 5.65
CA LYS A 92 -17.42 16.00 6.28
C LYS A 92 -16.33 17.08 6.20
N ILE A 93 -15.07 16.70 6.40
CA ILE A 93 -13.93 17.63 6.28
C ILE A 93 -13.72 18.04 4.82
N SER A 94 -13.96 17.12 3.87
CA SER A 94 -13.77 17.33 2.44
C SER A 94 -12.34 17.83 2.14
N PHE A 95 -12.14 18.66 1.12
CA PHE A 95 -10.83 19.21 0.77
C PHE A 95 -10.41 20.40 1.66
N ASN A 96 -11.16 20.73 2.72
CA ASN A 96 -10.87 21.91 3.54
C ASN A 96 -9.48 21.87 4.19
N SER A 97 -8.99 20.68 4.54
CA SER A 97 -7.62 20.49 5.07
C SER A 97 -6.51 20.85 4.08
N LEU A 98 -6.82 20.96 2.78
CA LEU A 98 -5.87 21.33 1.72
C LEU A 98 -6.00 22.79 1.29
N LYS A 99 -6.91 23.56 1.90
CA LYS A 99 -7.24 24.91 1.44
C LYS A 99 -6.04 25.86 1.49
N GLU A 100 -5.25 25.82 2.55
CA GLU A 100 -4.05 26.66 2.70
C GLU A 100 -3.00 26.32 1.64
N GLU A 101 -2.84 25.03 1.34
CA GLU A 101 -1.93 24.56 0.28
C GLU A 101 -2.38 25.06 -1.10
N PHE A 102 -3.68 24.99 -1.41
CA PHE A 102 -4.20 25.54 -2.67
C PHE A 102 -4.01 27.06 -2.77
N ILE A 103 -4.25 27.79 -1.68
CA ILE A 103 -4.01 29.25 -1.64
C ILE A 103 -2.53 29.53 -1.92
N ALA A 104 -1.61 28.86 -1.23
CA ALA A 104 -0.18 29.03 -1.41
C ALA A 104 0.26 28.74 -2.85
N ILE A 105 -0.27 27.68 -3.47
CA ILE A 105 0.02 27.34 -4.87
C ILE A 105 -0.52 28.41 -5.83
N THR A 106 -1.75 28.88 -5.65
CA THR A 106 -2.34 29.90 -6.53
C THR A 106 -1.72 31.28 -6.40
N ALA A 107 -1.04 31.58 -5.28
CA ALA A 107 -0.33 32.82 -5.05
C ALA A 107 1.04 32.90 -5.76
N VAL A 108 1.51 31.79 -6.33
CA VAL A 108 2.77 31.76 -7.10
C VAL A 108 2.65 32.66 -8.33
N SER A 109 3.49 33.68 -8.40
CA SER A 109 3.45 34.70 -9.45
C SER A 109 4.81 35.02 -10.06
N ASP A 110 5.88 34.47 -9.48
CA ASP A 110 7.24 34.66 -9.95
C ASP A 110 8.13 33.46 -9.61
N ARG A 111 9.41 33.53 -10.01
CA ARG A 111 10.38 32.45 -9.78
C ARG A 111 10.65 32.21 -8.29
N ASN A 112 10.68 33.25 -7.47
CA ASN A 112 11.04 33.11 -6.06
C ASN A 112 9.90 32.44 -5.28
N SER A 113 8.67 32.88 -5.50
CA SER A 113 7.46 32.25 -4.96
C SER A 113 7.32 30.81 -5.44
N LEU A 114 7.63 30.51 -6.70
CA LEU A 114 7.65 29.13 -7.20
C LEU A 114 8.66 28.25 -6.46
N LEU A 115 9.90 28.72 -6.29
CA LEU A 115 10.94 27.97 -5.57
C LEU A 115 10.58 27.76 -4.09
N ALA A 116 9.98 28.77 -3.45
CA ALA A 116 9.51 28.65 -2.08
C ALA A 116 8.38 27.61 -1.95
N SER A 117 7.40 27.62 -2.85
CA SER A 117 6.32 26.62 -2.88
C SER A 117 6.84 25.22 -3.14
N ILE A 118 7.80 25.03 -4.05
CA ILE A 118 8.45 23.74 -4.27
C ILE A 118 9.11 23.27 -2.96
N GLY A 119 9.88 24.12 -2.28
CA GLY A 119 10.54 23.78 -1.01
C GLY A 119 9.55 23.39 0.10
N HIS A 120 8.46 24.13 0.25
CA HIS A 120 7.40 23.81 1.21
C HIS A 120 6.76 22.45 0.91
N LEU A 121 6.37 22.21 -0.34
CA LEU A 121 5.72 20.95 -0.76
C LEU A 121 6.63 19.74 -0.50
N HIS A 122 7.94 19.87 -0.75
CA HIS A 122 8.94 18.85 -0.39
C HIS A 122 8.96 18.56 1.12
N SER A 123 8.81 19.57 1.97
CA SER A 123 8.82 19.40 3.44
C SER A 123 7.60 18.63 3.98
N ILE A 124 6.49 18.62 3.25
CA ILE A 124 5.26 17.92 3.63
C ILE A 124 5.03 16.62 2.84
N GLY A 125 6.04 16.15 2.09
CA GLY A 125 6.03 14.86 1.40
C GLY A 125 5.46 14.88 -0.03
N ALA A 126 5.22 16.05 -0.61
CA ALA A 126 4.92 16.21 -2.04
C ALA A 126 6.21 16.51 -2.83
N ASN A 127 6.35 16.03 -4.07
CA ASN A 127 7.61 16.11 -4.81
C ASN A 127 7.44 16.76 -6.19
N PRO A 128 7.08 18.06 -6.26
CA PRO A 128 7.01 18.77 -7.53
C PRO A 128 8.41 18.98 -8.13
N ALA A 129 8.46 19.05 -9.47
CA ALA A 129 9.64 19.28 -10.32
C ALA A 129 10.72 18.19 -10.29
N PHE A 130 11.25 17.86 -9.12
CA PHE A 130 12.26 16.82 -8.91
C PHE A 130 11.93 16.05 -7.63
N SER A 131 12.53 14.87 -7.49
CA SER A 131 12.43 14.05 -6.28
C SER A 131 13.76 14.07 -5.54
N PHE A 132 13.72 14.07 -4.22
CA PHE A 132 14.87 13.79 -3.38
C PHE A 132 14.65 12.49 -2.63
N TYR A 133 15.73 11.74 -2.48
CA TYR A 133 15.81 10.64 -1.55
C TYR A 133 17.23 10.61 -1.02
N VAL A 134 17.40 10.09 0.19
CA VAL A 134 18.71 9.81 0.77
C VAL A 134 18.91 8.31 0.69
N SER A 135 19.91 7.87 -0.06
CA SER A 135 20.25 6.45 -0.14
C SER A 135 21.69 6.21 0.27
N GLN A 136 22.11 4.95 0.24
CA GLN A 136 23.52 4.61 0.31
C GLN A 136 24.23 5.19 -0.92
N ASP A 137 25.44 5.73 -0.75
CA ASP A 137 26.27 6.20 -1.86
C ASP A 137 26.82 4.99 -2.64
N ASP A 138 26.59 4.97 -3.96
CA ASP A 138 26.97 3.87 -4.86
C ASP A 138 28.48 3.57 -4.86
N LYS A 139 29.31 4.56 -4.58
CA LYS A 139 30.78 4.44 -4.53
C LYS A 139 31.31 4.27 -3.12
N ILE A 140 30.58 4.73 -2.10
CA ILE A 140 31.00 4.66 -0.70
C ILE A 140 29.83 4.18 0.15
N SER A 141 29.64 2.86 0.23
CA SER A 141 28.48 2.24 0.89
C SER A 141 28.35 2.54 2.40
N SER A 142 29.38 3.08 3.04
CA SER A 142 29.30 3.57 4.43
C SER A 142 28.73 5.00 4.57
N LYS A 143 28.42 5.68 3.47
CA LYS A 143 27.90 7.05 3.43
C LYS A 143 26.55 7.11 2.74
N HIS A 144 25.88 8.24 2.95
CA HIS A 144 24.66 8.59 2.24
C HIS A 144 24.93 9.60 1.12
N ALA A 145 24.13 9.51 0.05
CA ALA A 145 24.08 10.45 -1.06
C ALA A 145 22.65 10.96 -1.26
#